data_AF-A0A077FGB5-F1
#
_entry.id   AF-A0A077FGB5-F1
#
_cell.length_a   1.000
_cell.length_b   1.000
_cell.length_c   1.000
_cell.angle_alpha   90.00
_cell.angle_beta   90.00
_cell.angle_gamma   90.00
#
_symmetry.space_group_name_H-M   'P 1'
#
loop_
_entity.id
_entity.type
_entity.pdbx_description
1 polymer ?
#
loop_
_entity_poly.entity_id
_entity_poly.type
_entity_poly.pdbx_seq_one_letter_code
_entity_poly.pdbx_strand_id
1 'polypeptide(L)' 'MFMNLENVRYYIALICVVFGPSILYTGLITWPIRVVYDFEGRQLQVLYAVTYIVIVVLGFIFYRKRLRGVI' A
#
# COMPACT_ATOMS: atom_id res chain seq x y z
N MET A 1 19.47 17.35 -16.09
CA MET A 1 18.68 16.10 -16.05
C MET A 1 17.22 16.50 -15.82
N PHE A 2 16.51 16.89 -16.88
CA PHE A 2 15.11 17.30 -16.76
C PHE A 2 14.28 16.05 -16.48
N MET A 3 13.81 15.91 -15.25
CA MET A 3 12.85 14.87 -14.88
C MET A 3 11.56 15.21 -15.63
N ASN A 4 11.31 14.52 -16.75
CA ASN A 4 10.17 14.77 -17.63
C ASN A 4 8.88 14.85 -16.79
N LEU A 5 8.10 15.92 -16.97
CA LEU A 5 6.91 16.21 -16.15
C LEU A 5 5.95 15.01 -16.07
N GLU A 6 5.93 14.21 -17.14
CA GLU A 6 5.18 12.96 -17.29
C GLU A 6 5.63 11.87 -16.31
N ASN A 7 6.95 11.70 -16.10
CA ASN A 7 7.48 10.76 -15.11
C ASN A 7 7.10 11.19 -13.69
N VAL A 8 7.15 12.50 -13.40
CA VAL A 8 6.76 13.02 -12.08
C VAL A 8 5.27 12.78 -11.82
N ARG A 9 4.41 13.06 -12.81
CA ARG A 9 2.97 12.77 -12.72
C ARG A 9 2.69 11.28 -12.56
N TYR A 10 3.43 10.42 -13.27
CA TYR A 10 3.34 8.96 -13.14
C TYR A 10 3.65 8.50 -11.71
N TYR A 11 4.76 8.96 -11.12
CA TYR A 11 5.13 8.57 -9.76
C TYR A 11 4.16 9.13 -8.70
N ILE A 12 3.68 10.36 -8.86
CA ILE A 12 2.68 10.93 -7.95
C ILE A 12 1.37 10.14 -8.01
N ALA A 13 0.89 9.82 -9.22
CA ALA A 13 -0.31 9.01 -9.40
C ALA A 13 -0.15 7.61 -8.81
N LEU A 14 1.00 6.96 -9.04
CA LEU A 14 1.33 5.66 -8.48
C LEU A 14 1.31 5.68 -6.94
N ILE A 15 1.92 6.70 -6.33
CA ILE A 15 1.94 6.87 -4.87
C ILE A 15 0.52 7.11 -4.34
N CYS A 16 -0.25 8.03 -4.92
CA CYS A 16 -1.64 8.28 -4.48
C CYS A 16 -2.51 7.03 -4.56
N VAL A 17 -2.41 6.27 -5.65
CA VAL A 17 -3.21 5.07 -5.89
C VAL A 17 -2.80 3.91 -4.99
N VAL A 18 -1.53 3.82 -4.60
CA VAL A 18 -1.08 2.79 -3.66
C VAL A 18 -1.36 3.22 -2.23
N PHE A 19 -0.89 4.38 -1.79
CA PHE A 19 -0.96 4.81 -0.38
C PHE A 19 -2.39 5.10 0.09
N GLY A 20 -3.23 5.70 -0.74
CA GLY A 20 -4.62 6.03 -0.39
C GLY A 20 -5.41 4.82 0.12
N PRO A 21 -5.58 3.76 -0.70
CA PRO A 21 -6.35 2.60 -0.29
C PRO A 21 -5.57 1.63 0.62
N SER A 22 -4.23 1.68 0.66
CA SER A 22 -3.43 0.78 1.50
C SER A 22 -3.80 0.84 2.98
N ILE A 23 -4.17 2.02 3.48
CA ILE A 23 -4.59 2.20 4.88
C ILE A 23 -5.90 1.44 5.14
N LEU A 24 -6.88 1.58 4.24
CA LEU A 24 -8.16 0.89 4.34
C LEU A 24 -8.00 -0.63 4.23
N TYR A 25 -7.18 -1.11 3.29
CA TYR A 25 -6.89 -2.54 3.15
C TYR A 25 -6.16 -3.10 4.36
N THR A 26 -5.23 -2.34 4.95
CA THR A 26 -4.53 -2.76 6.17
C THR A 26 -5.53 -2.94 7.31
N GLY A 27 -6.42 -1.96 7.52
CA GLY A 27 -7.49 -2.07 8.51
C GLY A 27 -8.40 -3.26 8.25
N LEU A 28 -8.85 -3.45 7.02
CA LEU A 28 -9.75 -4.53 6.63
C LEU A 28 -9.16 -5.93 6.82
N ILE A 29 -7.86 -6.11 6.54
CA ILE A 29 -7.17 -7.40 6.71
C ILE A 29 -6.82 -7.66 8.17
N THR A 30 -6.40 -6.63 8.91
CA THR A 30 -6.03 -6.79 10.33
C THR A 30 -7.24 -6.95 11.25
N TRP A 31 -8.42 -6.49 10.83
CA TRP A 31 -9.66 -6.61 11.62
C TRP A 31 -10.08 -8.06 11.92
N PRO A 32 -10.24 -8.97 10.94
CA PRO A 32 -10.58 -10.37 11.22
C PRO A 32 -9.47 -11.09 11.99
N ILE A 33 -8.21 -10.70 11.79
CA ILE A 33 -7.07 -11.27 12.54
C ILE A 33 -7.19 -10.93 14.03
N ARG A 34 -7.58 -9.69 14.37
CA ARG A 34 -7.85 -9.30 15.76
C ARG A 34 -9.07 -9.98 16.37
N VAL A 35 -10.09 -10.30 15.56
CA VAL A 35 -11.27 -11.01 16.05
C VAL A 35 -10.92 -12.44 16.48
N VAL A 36 -9.96 -13.08 15.80
CA VAL A 36 -9.52 -14.45 16.10
C VAL A 36 -8.40 -14.47 17.15
N TYR A 37 -7.50 -13.49 17.12
CA TYR A 37 -6.35 -13.40 18.00
C TYR A 37 -6.34 -12.08 18.75
N ASP A 38 -6.31 -12.16 20.08
CA ASP A 38 -6.28 -10.98 20.95
C ASP A 38 -4.86 -10.38 21.02
N PHE A 39 -4.45 -9.73 19.93
CA PHE A 39 -3.16 -9.05 19.84
C PHE A 39 -3.21 -7.74 20.60
N GLU A 40 -2.27 -7.52 21.52
CA GLU A 40 -2.17 -6.27 22.28
C GLU A 40 -0.83 -5.55 22.07
N GLY A 41 -0.86 -4.23 22.27
CA GLY A 41 0.31 -3.36 22.30
C GLY A 41 1.26 -3.54 21.09
N ARG A 42 2.47 -4.05 21.37
CA ARG A 42 3.55 -4.15 20.38
C ARG A 42 3.26 -5.18 19.28
N GLN A 43 2.55 -6.27 19.58
CA GLN A 43 2.23 -7.29 18.57
C GLN A 43 1.29 -6.75 17.51
N LEU A 44 0.32 -5.95 17.95
CA LEU A 44 -0.65 -5.31 17.09
C LEU A 44 0.00 -4.23 16.22
N GLN A 45 0.94 -3.45 16.75
CA GLN A 45 1.76 -2.54 15.92
C GLN A 45 2.56 -3.29 14.84
N VAL A 46 3.19 -4.41 15.19
CA VAL A 46 3.94 -5.24 14.24
C VAL A 46 3.01 -5.81 13.16
N LEU A 47 1.82 -6.29 13.53
CA LEU A 47 0.83 -6.80 12.59
C LEU A 47 0.43 -5.73 11.56
N TYR A 48 0.13 -4.52 12.01
CA TYR A 48 -0.20 -3.41 11.11
C TYR A 48 0.98 -3.03 10.22
N ALA A 49 2.18 -2.94 10.78
CA ALA A 49 3.37 -2.58 10.02
C ALA A 49 3.68 -3.61 8.92
N VAL A 50 3.66 -4.91 9.25
CA VAL A 50 3.93 -5.99 8.30
C VAL A 50 2.84 -6.01 7.22
N THR A 51 1.56 -5.96 7.61
CA THR A 51 0.44 -5.98 6.67
C THR A 51 0.49 -4.78 5.73
N TYR A 52 0.79 -3.59 6.25
CA TYR A 52 0.93 -2.38 5.45
C TYR A 52 2.07 -2.47 4.45
N ILE A 53 3.25 -2.93 4.86
CA ILE A 53 4.40 -3.11 3.97
C ILE A 53 4.05 -4.08 2.84
N VAL A 54 3.42 -5.21 3.16
CA VAL A 54 3.02 -6.21 2.14
C VAL A 54 2.02 -5.62 1.15
N ILE A 55 0.99 -4.91 1.61
CA ILE A 55 -0.01 -4.27 0.74
C ILE A 55 0.65 -3.23 -0.15
N VAL A 56 1.53 -2.38 0.40
CA VAL A 56 2.21 -1.34 -0.37
C VAL A 56 3.10 -1.98 -1.45
N VAL A 57 3.89 -3.00 -1.11
CA VAL A 57 4.75 -3.69 -2.08
C VAL A 57 3.93 -4.34 -3.20
N LEU A 58 2.87 -5.06 -2.85
CA LEU A 58 1.97 -5.67 -3.83
C LEU A 58 1.26 -4.62 -4.69
N GLY A 59 0.81 -3.53 -4.08
CA GLY A 59 0.20 -2.39 -4.75
C GLY A 59 1.16 -1.77 -5.76
N PHE A 60 2.41 -1.52 -5.38
CA PHE A 60 3.44 -1.02 -6.30
C PHE A 60 3.68 -1.99 -7.46
N ILE A 61 3.81 -3.30 -7.21
CA ILE A 61 4.04 -4.29 -8.27
C ILE A 61 2.87 -4.33 -9.26
N PHE A 62 1.64 -4.34 -8.75
CA PHE A 62 0.43 -4.45 -9.55
C PHE A 62 0.15 -3.15 -10.33
N TYR A 63 0.17 -2.01 -9.66
CA TYR A 63 -0.10 -0.71 -10.28
C TYR A 63 1.04 -0.24 -11.17
N ARG A 64 2.30 -0.60 -10.92
CA ARG A 64 3.40 -0.29 -11.84
C ARG A 64 3.16 -0.91 -13.22
N LYS A 65 2.73 -2.18 -13.26
CA LYS A 65 2.38 -2.87 -14.52
C LYS A 65 1.15 -2.24 -15.16
N ARG A 66 0.12 -1.92 -14.37
CA ARG A 66 -1.15 -1.38 -14.86
C ARG A 66 -1.04 0.05 -15.40
N LEU A 67 -0.34 0.93 -14.70
CA LEU A 67 -0.15 2.33 -15.12
C LEU A 67 0.77 2.47 -16.33
N ARG A 68 1.77 1.58 -16.48
CA ARG A 68 2.66 1.58 -17.66
C ARG A 68 1.97 1.07 -18.95
N GLY A 69 0.77 0.49 -18.83
CA GLY A 69 -0.06 0.12 -19.98
C GLY A 69 -1.16 1.14 -20.29
N VAL A 70 -1.33 2.18 -19.47
CA VAL A 70 -2.41 3.18 -19.58
C VAL A 70 -1.86 4.58 -19.90
N ILE A 71 -0.66 4.89 -19.40
CA ILE A 71 0.13 6.07 -19.74
C ILE A 71 1.23 5.60 -20.69
#